data_AF-A0A855SED4-F1
#
_entry.id   AF-A0A855SED4-F1
#
_cell.length_a   1.000
_cell.length_b   1.000
_cell.length_c   1.000
_cell.angle_alpha   90.00
_cell.angle_beta   90.00
_cell.angle_gamma   90.00
#
_symmetry.space_group_name_H-M   'P 1'
#
loop_
_entity.id
_entity.type
_entity.pdbx_description
1 polymer ?
#
loop_
_entity_poly.entity_id
_entity_poly.type
_entity_poly.pdbx_seq_one_letter_code
_entity_poly.pdbx_strand_id
1 'polypeptide(L)'
;MDILLLSNGKIAGNTHVMEFAGDAIVEQVKRTGAKHFLVIPYAVIRSSHDDRVAMVQATFDRLGIDCLATGIHQAADPVKAIEEAEGIIVSGGNTWVLNKKLHDLGLVGPLRKAVLAKGIPYIGWSAGTNIGCPTIRTTNDMPIITGAVLSSLNFVPFQINPHYLEASVEGHMGETRDERIQEFLEVNKHEPVVGIPEGTWLQLLDGKLSYHAANGKPLKLFQYGVEPVYFEEGQDIQFMMEYSC
;
A
#
# COMPACT_ATOMS: atom_id res chain seq x y z
N MET A 1 13.84 -7.03 5.11
CA MET A 1 12.41 -6.74 4.83
C MET A 1 12.32 -6.35 3.37
N ASP A 2 11.34 -6.85 2.62
CA ASP A 2 11.16 -6.49 1.21
C ASP A 2 9.68 -6.11 0.98
N ILE A 3 9.39 -4.81 0.90
CA ILE A 3 8.03 -4.27 0.92
C ILE A 3 7.87 -3.32 -0.27
N LEU A 4 6.82 -3.52 -1.06
CA LEU A 4 6.39 -2.62 -2.13
C LEU A 4 5.03 -2.00 -1.76
N LEU A 5 4.99 -0.67 -1.72
CA LEU A 5 3.80 0.14 -1.39
C LEU A 5 3.41 0.98 -2.61
N LEU A 6 2.56 0.41 -3.46
CA LEU A 6 2.14 0.98 -4.74
C LEU A 6 0.98 1.96 -4.53
N SER A 7 1.04 3.11 -5.20
CA SER A 7 -0.02 4.12 -5.10
C SER A 7 -1.36 3.58 -5.60
N ASN A 8 -1.37 2.89 -6.74
CA ASN A 8 -2.58 2.43 -7.41
C ASN A 8 -2.38 1.05 -8.05
N GLY A 9 -3.49 0.44 -8.52
CA GLY A 9 -3.44 -0.88 -9.13
C GLY A 9 -3.02 -0.89 -10.59
N LYS A 10 -3.31 0.17 -11.38
CA LYS A 10 -3.04 0.24 -12.83
C LYS A 10 -2.95 1.68 -13.31
N ILE A 11 -2.07 1.96 -14.26
CA ILE A 11 -2.04 3.22 -15.03
C ILE A 11 -2.59 3.02 -16.44
N ALA A 12 -2.80 4.12 -17.17
CA ALA A 12 -3.21 4.07 -18.57
C ALA A 12 -2.23 3.23 -19.41
N GLY A 13 -2.76 2.34 -20.25
CA GLY A 13 -1.97 1.40 -21.05
C GLY A 13 -1.74 0.03 -20.39
N ASN A 14 -1.80 -0.07 -19.06
CA ASN A 14 -1.69 -1.37 -18.39
C ASN A 14 -2.91 -2.24 -18.65
N THR A 15 -2.64 -3.51 -18.92
CA THR A 15 -3.66 -4.54 -19.09
C THR A 15 -3.87 -5.33 -17.80
N HIS A 16 -2.81 -5.45 -16.98
CA HIS A 16 -2.80 -6.22 -15.72
C HIS A 16 -2.59 -5.31 -14.51
N VAL A 17 -3.03 -5.77 -13.33
CA VAL A 17 -2.76 -5.06 -12.08
C VAL A 17 -1.27 -5.10 -11.75
N MET A 18 -0.74 -4.03 -11.14
CA MET A 18 0.66 -3.89 -10.73
C MET A 18 1.69 -3.90 -11.88
N GLU A 19 1.25 -3.94 -13.15
CA GLU A 19 2.13 -4.07 -14.32
C GLU A 19 3.18 -2.94 -14.43
N PHE A 20 2.87 -1.73 -13.95
CA PHE A 20 3.82 -0.61 -13.98
C PHE A 20 5.00 -0.79 -13.00
N ALA A 21 4.85 -1.65 -11.99
CA ALA A 21 5.90 -2.01 -11.05
C ALA A 21 6.45 -3.42 -11.34
N GLY A 22 6.21 -3.95 -12.55
CA GLY A 22 6.52 -5.32 -12.93
C GLY A 22 7.97 -5.72 -12.67
N ASP A 23 8.93 -4.87 -13.05
CA ASP A 23 10.36 -5.13 -12.83
C ASP A 23 10.69 -5.23 -11.33
N ALA A 24 10.13 -4.35 -10.49
CA ALA A 24 10.34 -4.39 -9.04
C ALA A 24 9.77 -5.67 -8.41
N ILE A 25 8.62 -6.14 -8.91
CA ILE A 25 7.97 -7.39 -8.45
C ILE A 25 8.80 -8.60 -8.88
N VAL A 26 9.23 -8.65 -10.15
CA VAL A 26 10.10 -9.72 -10.67
C VAL A 26 11.39 -9.80 -9.84
N GLU A 27 12.03 -8.66 -9.55
CA GLU A 27 13.25 -8.63 -8.75
C GLU A 27 13.00 -9.01 -7.28
N GLN A 28 11.86 -8.62 -6.68
CA GLN A 28 11.48 -9.08 -5.34
C GLN A 28 11.30 -10.60 -5.28
N VAL A 29 10.61 -11.18 -6.26
CA VAL A 29 10.44 -12.65 -6.32
C VAL A 29 11.78 -13.35 -6.49
N LYS A 30 12.66 -12.86 -7.38
CA LYS A 30 14.02 -13.42 -7.56
C LYS A 30 14.84 -13.36 -6.27
N ARG A 31 14.82 -12.23 -5.57
CA ARG A 31 15.57 -12.05 -4.31
C ARG A 31 15.07 -12.98 -3.21
N THR A 32 13.76 -13.13 -3.08
CA THR A 32 13.13 -13.87 -1.97
C THR A 32 12.96 -15.36 -2.25
N GLY A 33 12.91 -15.76 -3.53
CA GLY A 33 12.63 -17.13 -3.94
C GLY A 33 11.20 -17.57 -3.67
N ALA A 34 10.30 -16.66 -3.29
CA ALA A 34 8.91 -16.97 -3.00
C ALA A 34 8.23 -17.59 -4.21
N LYS A 35 7.46 -18.66 -3.98
CA LYS A 35 6.68 -19.40 -4.97
C LYS A 35 5.19 -19.34 -4.68
N HIS A 36 4.80 -19.05 -3.45
CA HIS A 36 3.40 -18.95 -3.04
C HIS A 36 3.07 -17.62 -2.40
N PHE A 37 2.22 -16.82 -3.07
CA PHE A 37 1.72 -15.56 -2.55
C PHE A 37 0.28 -15.69 -2.05
N LEU A 38 0.06 -15.30 -0.79
CA LEU A 38 -1.27 -15.18 -0.20
C LEU A 38 -1.82 -13.78 -0.47
N VAL A 39 -2.90 -13.72 -1.23
CA VAL A 39 -3.63 -12.50 -1.57
C VAL A 39 -4.71 -12.24 -0.51
N ILE A 40 -4.79 -11.00 -0.06
CA ILE A 40 -5.77 -10.46 0.88
C ILE A 40 -6.71 -9.53 0.11
N PRO A 41 -7.88 -10.03 -0.35
CA PRO A 41 -8.78 -9.27 -1.21
C PRO A 41 -9.88 -8.51 -0.45
N TYR A 42 -9.78 -8.39 0.88
CA TYR A 42 -10.86 -7.88 1.73
C TYR A 42 -11.27 -6.42 1.47
N ALA A 43 -10.48 -5.64 0.75
CA ALA A 43 -10.86 -4.30 0.31
C ALA A 43 -11.95 -4.32 -0.79
N VAL A 44 -12.13 -5.45 -1.48
CA VAL A 44 -13.06 -5.60 -2.61
C VAL A 44 -14.50 -5.77 -2.11
N ILE A 45 -15.39 -4.90 -2.61
CA ILE A 45 -16.83 -4.89 -2.25
C ILE A 45 -17.72 -5.27 -3.43
N ARG A 46 -17.40 -4.81 -4.63
CA ARG A 46 -18.29 -4.86 -5.81
C ARG A 46 -18.09 -6.07 -6.73
N SER A 47 -17.05 -6.86 -6.50
CA SER A 47 -16.66 -8.01 -7.34
C SER A 47 -16.24 -9.18 -6.46
N SER A 48 -16.01 -10.35 -7.06
CA SER A 48 -15.57 -11.52 -6.29
C SER A 48 -14.15 -11.32 -5.74
N HIS A 49 -13.91 -11.88 -4.56
CA HIS A 49 -12.56 -12.03 -4.03
C HIS A 49 -11.74 -13.00 -4.90
N ASP A 50 -12.38 -14.03 -5.48
CA ASP A 50 -11.73 -14.96 -6.41
C ASP A 50 -11.25 -14.26 -7.68
N ASP A 51 -12.08 -13.36 -8.25
CA ASP A 51 -11.70 -12.56 -9.43
C ASP A 51 -10.46 -11.71 -9.13
N ARG A 52 -10.38 -11.17 -7.91
CA ARG A 52 -9.22 -10.37 -7.49
C ARG A 52 -7.95 -11.22 -7.41
N VAL A 53 -8.04 -12.45 -6.89
CA VAL A 53 -6.91 -13.39 -6.87
C VAL A 53 -6.51 -13.78 -8.29
N ALA A 54 -7.48 -14.07 -9.16
CA ALA A 54 -7.23 -14.40 -10.55
C ALA A 54 -6.54 -13.26 -11.31
N MET A 55 -6.88 -12.00 -11.02
CA MET A 55 -6.16 -10.84 -11.58
C MET A 55 -4.69 -10.79 -11.15
N VAL A 56 -4.38 -11.17 -9.91
CA VAL A 56 -2.99 -11.24 -9.41
C VAL A 56 -2.24 -12.38 -10.09
N GLN A 57 -2.86 -13.56 -10.21
CA GLN A 57 -2.27 -14.69 -10.94
C GLN A 57 -1.96 -14.31 -12.40
N ALA A 58 -2.91 -13.66 -13.08
CA ALA A 58 -2.71 -13.20 -14.46
C ALA A 58 -1.53 -12.22 -14.58
N THR A 59 -1.28 -11.37 -13.57
CA THR A 59 -0.08 -10.52 -13.53
C THR A 59 1.20 -11.36 -13.44
N PHE A 60 1.25 -12.38 -12.58
CA PHE A 60 2.41 -13.27 -12.49
C PHE A 60 2.68 -13.98 -13.82
N ASP A 61 1.63 -14.54 -14.45
CA ASP A 61 1.73 -15.19 -15.75
C ASP A 61 2.26 -14.21 -16.82
N ARG A 62 1.74 -12.98 -16.84
CA ARG A 62 2.15 -11.91 -17.75
C ARG A 62 3.61 -11.50 -17.59
N LEU A 63 4.11 -11.51 -16.36
CA LEU A 63 5.50 -11.15 -16.02
C LEU A 63 6.46 -12.36 -16.13
N GLY A 64 5.95 -13.55 -16.47
CA GLY A 64 6.77 -14.78 -16.53
C GLY A 64 7.25 -15.22 -15.14
N ILE A 65 6.53 -14.87 -14.09
CA ILE A 65 6.84 -15.24 -12.71
C ILE A 65 6.19 -16.60 -12.43
N ASP A 66 7.03 -17.60 -12.15
CA ASP A 66 6.58 -18.93 -11.69
C ASP A 66 6.20 -18.87 -10.19
N CYS A 67 5.01 -18.34 -9.92
CA CYS A 67 4.40 -18.22 -8.60
C CYS A 67 2.90 -18.53 -8.65
N LEU A 68 2.39 -19.06 -7.54
CA LEU A 68 0.97 -19.30 -7.30
C LEU A 68 0.39 -18.21 -6.39
N ALA A 69 -0.69 -17.58 -6.84
CA ALA A 69 -1.52 -16.69 -6.02
C ALA A 69 -2.74 -17.44 -5.46
N THR A 70 -2.97 -17.35 -4.15
CA THR A 70 -4.17 -17.91 -3.49
C THR A 70 -4.85 -16.88 -2.61
N GLY A 71 -6.15 -17.01 -2.38
CA GLY A 71 -6.92 -16.06 -1.58
C GLY A 71 -7.05 -16.48 -0.12
N ILE A 72 -6.73 -15.58 0.82
CA ILE A 72 -6.97 -15.79 2.25
C ILE A 72 -8.45 -16.00 2.59
N HIS A 73 -9.37 -15.49 1.76
CA HIS A 73 -10.82 -15.66 1.95
C HIS A 73 -11.30 -17.10 1.76
N GLN A 74 -10.47 -17.96 1.16
CA GLN A 74 -10.73 -19.40 1.02
C GLN A 74 -10.12 -20.23 2.16
N ALA A 75 -9.27 -19.62 3.00
CA ALA A 75 -8.58 -20.34 4.08
C ALA A 75 -9.55 -20.66 5.22
N ALA A 76 -9.54 -21.92 5.69
CA ALA A 76 -10.26 -22.32 6.89
C ALA A 76 -9.70 -21.63 8.15
N ASP A 77 -8.38 -21.43 8.19
CA ASP A 77 -7.67 -20.68 9.21
C ASP A 77 -6.82 -19.58 8.54
N PRO A 78 -7.28 -18.32 8.55
CA PRO A 78 -6.57 -17.23 7.91
C PRO A 78 -5.26 -16.85 8.62
N VAL A 79 -5.13 -17.14 9.93
CA VAL A 79 -3.88 -16.89 10.66
C VAL A 79 -2.82 -17.89 10.21
N LYS A 80 -3.18 -19.18 10.17
CA LYS A 80 -2.29 -20.23 9.67
C LYS A 80 -1.87 -19.98 8.22
N ALA A 81 -2.81 -19.55 7.37
CA ALA A 81 -2.50 -19.21 5.98
C ALA A 81 -1.43 -18.10 5.87
N ILE A 82 -1.48 -17.06 6.72
CA ILE A 82 -0.45 -16.02 6.77
C ILE A 82 0.89 -16.58 7.26
N GLU A 83 0.87 -17.52 8.22
CA GLU A 83 2.11 -18.11 8.75
C GLU A 83 2.83 -19.02 7.77
N GLU A 84 2.09 -19.66 6.85
CA GLU A 84 2.59 -20.57 5.81
C GLU A 84 2.90 -19.86 4.47
N ALA A 85 2.44 -18.62 4.29
CA ALA A 85 2.67 -17.86 3.07
C ALA A 85 4.15 -17.50 2.87
N GLU A 86 4.63 -17.61 1.63
CA GLU A 86 5.99 -17.20 1.24
C GLU A 86 6.04 -15.76 0.73
N GLY A 87 4.88 -15.18 0.43
CA GLY A 87 4.70 -13.77 0.10
C GLY A 87 3.27 -13.32 0.36
N ILE A 88 3.08 -12.02 0.59
CA ILE A 88 1.78 -11.44 0.95
C ILE A 88 1.44 -10.33 -0.02
N ILE A 89 0.23 -10.38 -0.57
CA ILE A 89 -0.30 -9.35 -1.46
C ILE A 89 -1.59 -8.79 -0.86
N VAL A 90 -1.69 -7.47 -0.71
CA VAL A 90 -2.92 -6.82 -0.26
C VAL A 90 -3.49 -5.95 -1.37
N SER A 91 -4.68 -6.33 -1.84
CA SER A 91 -5.31 -5.65 -2.95
C SER A 91 -5.99 -4.35 -2.54
N GLY A 92 -6.03 -3.39 -3.47
CA GLY A 92 -6.83 -2.17 -3.37
C GLY A 92 -8.35 -2.42 -3.40
N GLY A 93 -9.08 -1.40 -2.96
CA GLY A 93 -10.53 -1.40 -2.75
C GLY A 93 -10.84 -0.35 -1.69
N ASN A 94 -11.80 -0.61 -0.80
CA ASN A 94 -12.09 0.30 0.32
C ASN A 94 -11.24 -0.04 1.56
N THR A 95 -10.43 0.93 1.98
CA THR A 95 -9.49 0.83 3.11
C THR A 95 -10.18 0.63 4.44
N TRP A 96 -11.34 1.26 4.67
CA TRP A 96 -12.10 1.08 5.92
C TRP A 96 -12.58 -0.36 6.07
N VAL A 97 -13.19 -0.93 5.02
CA VAL A 97 -13.64 -2.33 5.00
C VAL A 97 -12.47 -3.29 5.19
N LEU A 98 -11.35 -3.07 4.48
CA LEU A 98 -10.13 -3.86 4.65
C LEU A 98 -9.65 -3.83 6.10
N ASN A 99 -9.45 -2.65 6.68
CA ASN A 99 -8.90 -2.51 8.02
C ASN A 99 -9.81 -3.15 9.07
N LYS A 100 -11.13 -2.88 9.00
CA LYS A 100 -12.10 -3.51 9.89
C LYS A 100 -12.02 -5.04 9.80
N LYS A 101 -11.99 -5.60 8.59
CA LYS A 101 -11.93 -7.06 8.39
C LYS A 101 -10.66 -7.67 8.97
N LEU A 102 -9.51 -7.00 8.83
CA LEU A 102 -8.26 -7.45 9.44
C LEU A 102 -8.33 -7.46 10.96
N HIS A 103 -8.94 -6.44 11.58
CA HIS A 103 -9.12 -6.41 13.03
C HIS A 103 -10.14 -7.43 13.53
N ASP A 104 -11.30 -7.54 12.88
CA ASP A 104 -12.34 -8.50 13.26
C ASP A 104 -11.83 -9.95 13.22
N LEU A 105 -10.90 -10.25 12.30
CA LEU A 105 -10.28 -11.57 12.17
C LEU A 105 -8.94 -11.70 12.94
N GLY A 106 -8.50 -10.66 13.65
CA GLY A 106 -7.25 -10.69 14.42
C GLY A 106 -5.98 -10.83 13.57
N LEU A 107 -5.98 -10.38 12.32
CA LEU A 107 -4.92 -10.63 11.33
C LEU A 107 -3.78 -9.61 11.35
N VAL A 108 -3.96 -8.45 11.97
CA VAL A 108 -2.94 -7.38 12.02
C VAL A 108 -1.64 -7.87 12.68
N GLY A 109 -1.75 -8.57 13.81
CA GLY A 109 -0.58 -9.15 14.51
C GLY A 109 0.16 -10.20 13.68
N PRO A 110 -0.54 -11.24 13.17
CA PRO A 110 0.03 -12.23 12.26
C PRO A 110 0.72 -11.62 11.03
N LEU A 111 0.09 -10.63 10.37
CA LEU A 111 0.68 -9.95 9.22
C LEU A 111 1.96 -9.21 9.57
N ARG A 112 1.95 -8.45 10.68
CA ARG A 112 3.14 -7.76 11.19
C ARG A 112 4.27 -8.76 11.50
N LYS A 113 3.95 -9.88 12.15
CA LYS A 113 4.95 -10.92 12.47
C LYS A 113 5.53 -11.54 11.19
N ALA A 114 4.69 -11.85 10.20
CA ALA A 114 5.15 -12.43 8.94
C ALA A 114 6.11 -11.47 8.20
N VAL A 115 5.72 -10.21 8.02
CA VAL A 115 6.49 -9.25 7.22
C VAL A 115 7.71 -8.71 7.99
N LEU A 116 7.51 -8.24 9.22
CA LEU A 116 8.56 -7.54 9.98
C LEU A 116 9.54 -8.49 10.68
N ALA A 117 9.03 -9.58 11.26
CA ALA A 117 9.88 -10.49 12.04
C ALA A 117 10.43 -11.67 11.22
N LYS A 118 9.62 -12.22 10.30
CA LYS A 118 10.06 -13.32 9.42
C LYS A 118 10.61 -12.86 8.07
N GLY A 119 10.41 -11.59 7.69
CA GLY A 119 10.92 -11.04 6.45
C GLY A 119 10.16 -11.48 5.19
N ILE A 120 8.92 -11.96 5.32
CA ILE A 120 8.09 -12.34 4.17
C ILE A 120 7.83 -11.12 3.27
N PRO A 121 8.06 -11.21 1.95
CA PRO A 121 7.81 -10.11 1.03
C PRO A 121 6.36 -9.65 1.05
N TYR A 122 6.17 -8.34 0.94
CA TYR A 122 4.87 -7.70 0.91
C TYR A 122 4.70 -6.84 -0.34
N ILE A 123 3.53 -6.93 -0.97
CA ILE A 123 3.09 -6.03 -2.03
C ILE A 123 1.70 -5.51 -1.67
N GLY A 124 1.56 -4.20 -1.49
CA GLY A 124 0.27 -3.54 -1.30
C GLY A 124 0.05 -2.51 -2.38
N TRP A 125 -1.19 -2.37 -2.87
CA TRP A 125 -1.55 -1.22 -3.70
C TRP A 125 -2.79 -0.51 -3.17
N SER A 126 -2.83 0.81 -3.30
CA SER A 126 -3.98 1.64 -2.87
C SER A 126 -4.30 1.39 -1.38
N ALA A 127 -5.46 0.79 -1.06
CA ALA A 127 -5.80 0.37 0.30
C ALA A 127 -4.74 -0.52 0.97
N GLY A 128 -4.07 -1.40 0.21
CA GLY A 128 -2.95 -2.21 0.70
C GLY A 128 -1.73 -1.38 1.10
N THR A 129 -1.54 -0.22 0.48
CA THR A 129 -0.51 0.76 0.88
C THR A 129 -0.92 1.52 2.13
N ASN A 130 -2.19 1.93 2.23
CA ASN A 130 -2.69 2.61 3.43
C ASN A 130 -2.51 1.76 4.70
N ILE A 131 -2.82 0.47 4.65
CA ILE A 131 -2.65 -0.38 5.84
C ILE A 131 -1.17 -0.63 6.17
N GLY A 132 -0.23 -0.41 5.24
CA GLY A 132 1.21 -0.45 5.51
C GLY A 132 1.70 0.69 6.42
N CYS A 133 0.89 1.73 6.60
CA CYS A 133 1.22 2.91 7.43
C CYS A 133 0.88 2.67 8.92
N PRO A 134 1.17 3.62 9.84
CA PRO A 134 0.73 3.55 11.23
C PRO A 134 -0.79 3.48 11.38
N THR A 135 -1.55 4.27 10.57
CA THR A 135 -3.02 4.26 10.56
C THR A 135 -3.58 4.48 9.15
N ILE A 136 -4.87 4.29 8.96
CA ILE A 136 -5.54 4.52 7.66
C ILE A 136 -6.03 5.96 7.44
N ARG A 137 -5.69 6.92 8.31
CA ARG A 137 -6.30 8.27 8.33
C ARG A 137 -6.07 9.14 7.10
N THR A 138 -5.09 8.78 6.27
CA THR A 138 -4.77 9.46 5.01
C THR A 138 -5.28 8.71 3.78
N THR A 139 -6.23 7.78 3.95
CA THR A 139 -6.97 7.20 2.83
C THR A 139 -7.90 8.23 2.18
N ASN A 140 -8.15 8.07 0.88
CA ASN A 140 -9.16 8.85 0.15
C ASN A 140 -10.55 8.22 0.20
N ASP A 141 -10.63 7.02 0.78
CA ASP A 141 -11.85 6.24 0.79
C ASP A 141 -12.90 6.82 1.73
N MET A 142 -14.13 6.84 1.25
CA MET A 142 -15.29 7.15 2.08
C MET A 142 -15.43 6.12 3.22
N PRO A 143 -15.67 6.56 4.47
CA PRO A 143 -15.91 5.68 5.61
C PRO A 143 -17.31 5.05 5.56
N ILE A 144 -17.50 4.11 4.64
CA ILE A 144 -18.80 3.45 4.38
C ILE A 144 -19.23 2.46 5.46
N ILE A 145 -18.36 2.20 6.43
CA ILE A 145 -18.62 1.35 7.59
C ILE A 145 -18.10 2.05 8.84
N THR A 146 -18.74 1.79 9.98
CA THR A 146 -18.27 2.29 11.27
C THR A 146 -17.12 1.43 11.79
N GLY A 147 -16.06 2.06 12.27
CA GLY A 147 -14.95 1.40 12.95
C GLY A 147 -14.07 2.41 13.68
N ALA A 148 -13.48 1.98 14.79
CA ALA A 148 -12.39 2.74 15.40
C ALA A 148 -11.19 2.74 14.45
N VAL A 149 -10.50 3.88 14.36
CA VAL A 149 -9.19 3.93 13.71
C VAL A 149 -8.17 3.38 14.69
N LEU A 150 -7.80 2.10 14.49
CA LEU A 150 -6.76 1.42 15.24
C LEU A 150 -5.45 1.44 14.44
N SER A 151 -4.35 1.09 15.12
CA SER A 151 -3.05 0.91 14.46
C SER A 151 -3.12 -0.18 13.38
N SER A 152 -2.59 0.14 12.20
CA SER A 152 -2.50 -0.78 11.07
C SER A 152 -1.18 -1.58 11.11
N LEU A 153 -0.57 -1.85 9.96
CA LEU A 153 0.61 -2.70 9.86
C LEU A 153 1.92 -1.98 10.22
N ASN A 154 1.97 -0.64 10.21
CA ASN A 154 3.11 0.17 10.66
C ASN A 154 4.47 -0.37 10.14
N PHE A 155 4.59 -0.47 8.81
CA PHE A 155 5.81 -0.84 8.07
C PHE A 155 6.72 0.35 7.83
N VAL A 156 6.13 1.54 7.70
CA VAL A 156 6.81 2.83 7.58
C VAL A 156 6.35 3.75 8.72
N PRO A 157 7.21 4.64 9.23
CA PRO A 157 6.88 5.49 10.38
C PRO A 157 6.26 6.82 9.95
N PHE A 158 5.48 6.83 8.86
CA PHE A 158 4.80 7.99 8.32
C PHE A 158 3.51 7.57 7.62
N GLN A 159 2.62 8.52 7.39
CA GLN A 159 1.37 8.27 6.69
C GLN A 159 1.58 8.39 5.19
N ILE A 160 0.91 7.54 4.40
CA ILE A 160 0.90 7.64 2.94
C ILE A 160 -0.50 8.06 2.48
N ASN A 161 -0.57 9.07 1.61
CA ASN A 161 -1.76 9.36 0.81
C ASN A 161 -1.55 8.80 -0.60
N PRO A 162 -2.05 7.58 -0.91
CA PRO A 162 -1.99 7.04 -2.26
C PRO A 162 -2.95 7.79 -3.17
N HIS A 163 -2.83 7.60 -4.49
CA HIS A 163 -3.57 8.37 -5.49
C HIS A 163 -3.50 9.88 -5.23
N TYR A 164 -2.33 10.36 -4.79
CA TYR A 164 -2.14 11.79 -4.58
C TYR A 164 -2.24 12.50 -5.94
N LEU A 165 -3.11 13.50 -5.99
CA LEU A 165 -3.33 14.30 -7.18
C LEU A 165 -3.47 15.76 -6.78
N GLU A 166 -2.53 16.55 -7.26
CA GLU A 166 -2.55 18.00 -7.16
C GLU A 166 -3.36 18.59 -8.32
N ALA A 167 -4.67 18.34 -8.30
CA ALA A 167 -5.58 18.90 -9.28
C ALA A 167 -6.81 19.46 -8.58
N SER A 168 -7.19 20.68 -8.97
CA SER A 168 -8.50 21.27 -8.69
C SER A 168 -9.43 20.98 -9.87
N VAL A 169 -10.64 20.50 -9.59
CA VAL A 169 -11.69 20.43 -10.61
C VAL A 169 -12.23 21.86 -10.81
N GLU A 170 -12.27 22.33 -12.06
CA GLU A 170 -12.78 23.67 -12.37
C GLU A 170 -14.22 23.84 -11.83
N GLY A 171 -14.45 24.91 -11.08
CA GLY A 171 -15.74 25.19 -10.45
C GLY A 171 -16.05 24.38 -9.18
N HIS A 172 -15.18 23.46 -8.76
CA HIS A 172 -15.32 22.75 -7.49
C HIS A 172 -14.72 23.56 -6.34
N MET A 173 -15.54 23.89 -5.34
CA MET A 173 -15.16 24.72 -4.18
C MET A 173 -14.89 23.92 -2.91
N GLY A 174 -14.96 22.58 -2.96
CA GLY A 174 -14.58 21.73 -1.83
C GLY A 174 -13.06 21.64 -1.68
N GLU A 175 -12.62 21.19 -0.50
CA GLU A 175 -11.20 21.18 -0.14
C GLU A 175 -10.38 20.31 -1.11
N THR A 176 -9.28 20.89 -1.57
CA THR A 176 -8.21 20.22 -2.32
C THR A 176 -7.58 19.10 -1.48
N ARG A 177 -6.79 18.23 -2.12
CA ARG A 177 -6.07 17.20 -1.38
C ARG A 177 -5.10 17.80 -0.36
N ASP A 178 -4.42 18.88 -0.73
CA ASP A 178 -3.46 19.56 0.12
C ASP A 178 -4.14 20.12 1.36
N GLU A 179 -5.27 20.82 1.20
CA GLU A 179 -6.04 21.35 2.33
C GLU A 179 -6.47 20.25 3.31
N ARG A 180 -6.95 19.10 2.82
CA ARG A 180 -7.30 17.96 3.69
C ARG A 180 -6.10 17.38 4.44
N ILE A 181 -4.93 17.34 3.80
CA ILE A 181 -3.69 16.90 4.45
C ILE A 181 -3.23 17.93 5.49
N GLN A 182 -3.41 19.23 5.22
CA GLN A 182 -3.09 20.28 6.18
C GLN A 182 -4.02 20.24 7.41
N GLU A 183 -5.32 19.97 7.22
CA GLU A 183 -6.24 19.71 8.34
C GLU A 183 -5.78 18.52 9.19
N PHE A 184 -5.34 17.43 8.54
CA PHE A 184 -4.78 16.28 9.24
C PHE A 184 -3.55 16.66 10.06
N LEU A 185 -2.64 17.48 9.51
CA LEU A 185 -1.43 17.92 10.18
C LEU A 185 -1.69 18.89 11.34
N GLU A 186 -2.74 19.70 11.28
CA GLU A 186 -3.11 20.57 12.40
C GLU A 186 -3.50 19.78 13.65
N VAL A 187 -4.13 18.61 13.45
CA VAL A 187 -4.51 17.69 14.54
C VAL A 187 -3.36 16.75 14.90
N ASN A 188 -2.56 16.31 13.93
CA ASN A 188 -1.54 15.27 14.06
C ASN A 188 -0.15 15.82 13.71
N LYS A 189 0.30 16.81 14.49
CA LYS A 189 1.49 17.64 14.18
C LYS A 189 2.79 16.87 14.01
N HIS A 190 2.87 15.65 14.55
CA HIS A 190 4.04 14.79 14.50
C HIS A 190 3.96 13.69 13.44
N GLU A 191 2.88 13.64 12.66
CA GLU A 191 2.63 12.59 11.68
C GLU A 191 2.79 13.11 10.24
N PRO A 192 4.00 13.10 9.65
CA PRO A 192 4.21 13.47 8.27
C PRO A 192 3.36 12.62 7.30
N VAL A 193 2.94 13.25 6.22
CA VAL A 193 2.18 12.60 5.15
C VAL A 193 2.99 12.63 3.87
N VAL A 194 3.13 11.48 3.22
CA VAL A 194 3.76 11.31 1.92
C VAL A 194 2.67 11.09 0.87
N GLY A 195 2.44 12.09 0.03
CA GLY A 195 1.56 11.99 -1.13
C GLY A 195 2.27 11.32 -2.29
N ILE A 196 1.83 10.12 -2.68
CA ILE A 196 2.39 9.40 -3.83
C ILE A 196 1.38 9.37 -5.00
N PRO A 197 1.73 9.91 -6.18
CA PRO A 197 0.84 9.89 -7.34
C PRO A 197 0.57 8.49 -7.90
N GLU A 198 -0.48 8.34 -8.70
CA GLU A 198 -0.66 7.11 -9.46
C GLU A 198 0.54 6.83 -10.38
N GLY A 199 0.92 5.56 -10.53
CA GLY A 199 2.08 5.10 -11.32
C GLY A 199 3.38 5.06 -10.53
N THR A 200 3.34 5.31 -9.23
CA THR A 200 4.52 5.42 -8.38
C THR A 200 4.40 4.52 -7.15
N TRP A 201 5.53 4.18 -6.54
CA TRP A 201 5.57 3.32 -5.36
C TRP A 201 6.77 3.64 -4.48
N LEU A 202 6.63 3.30 -3.19
CA LEU A 202 7.75 3.23 -2.26
C LEU A 202 8.20 1.77 -2.14
N GLN A 203 9.51 1.57 -2.08
CA GLN A 203 10.12 0.29 -1.77
C GLN A 203 10.94 0.41 -0.49
N LEU A 204 10.64 -0.45 0.48
CA LEU A 204 11.46 -0.64 1.68
C LEU A 204 12.18 -1.98 1.56
N LEU A 205 13.48 -1.93 1.25
CA LEU A 205 14.33 -3.10 1.10
C LEU A 205 15.47 -3.04 2.12
N ASP A 206 15.47 -3.99 3.06
CA ASP A 206 16.46 -4.11 4.14
C ASP A 206 16.72 -2.79 4.89
N GLY A 207 15.62 -2.10 5.21
CA GLY A 207 15.63 -0.83 5.92
C GLY A 207 15.91 0.40 5.05
N LYS A 208 16.23 0.21 3.76
CA LYS A 208 16.42 1.30 2.81
C LYS A 208 15.12 1.65 2.11
N LEU A 209 14.71 2.90 2.23
CA LEU A 209 13.54 3.46 1.56
C LEU A 209 13.97 4.07 0.22
N SER A 210 13.22 3.73 -0.82
CA SER A 210 13.40 4.30 -2.16
C SER A 210 12.05 4.60 -2.80
N TYR A 211 12.03 5.63 -3.64
CA TYR A 211 10.86 6.03 -4.42
C TYR A 211 11.11 5.76 -5.89
N HIS A 212 10.07 5.28 -6.57
CA HIS A 212 10.10 4.90 -7.98
C HIS A 212 8.85 5.42 -8.68
N ALA A 213 8.99 5.90 -9.92
CA ALA A 213 7.89 6.51 -10.67
C ALA A 213 7.89 6.08 -12.14
N ALA A 214 7.01 5.15 -12.51
CA ALA A 214 6.87 4.68 -13.89
C ALA A 214 6.44 5.79 -14.88
N ASN A 215 5.95 6.92 -14.37
CA ASN A 215 5.53 8.08 -15.14
C ASN A 215 6.29 9.37 -14.80
N GLY A 216 7.40 9.27 -14.06
CA GLY A 216 8.26 10.41 -13.71
C GLY A 216 7.59 11.48 -12.84
N LYS A 217 6.52 11.13 -12.11
CA LYS A 217 5.88 12.08 -11.19
C LYS A 217 6.62 12.12 -9.84
N PRO A 218 6.86 13.30 -9.26
CA PRO A 218 7.45 13.40 -7.92
C PRO A 218 6.45 12.97 -6.83
N LEU A 219 6.96 12.50 -5.70
CA LEU A 219 6.18 12.46 -4.47
C LEU A 219 6.18 13.84 -3.82
N LYS A 220 5.21 14.09 -2.93
CA LYS A 220 5.12 15.32 -2.13
C LYS A 220 5.09 14.99 -0.64
N LEU A 221 6.02 15.55 0.12
CA LEU A 221 6.10 15.41 1.57
C LEU A 221 5.40 16.60 2.24
N PHE A 222 4.51 16.30 3.19
CA PHE A 222 3.80 17.27 4.00
C PHE A 222 4.19 17.13 5.46
N GLN A 223 4.56 18.24 6.10
CA GLN A 223 4.93 18.31 7.51
C GLN A 223 4.30 19.54 8.16
N TYR A 224 3.94 19.43 9.44
CA TYR A 224 3.35 20.54 10.17
C TYR A 224 4.28 21.76 10.20
N GLY A 225 3.77 22.92 9.80
CA GLY A 225 4.52 24.18 9.82
C GLY A 225 5.66 24.27 8.80
N VAL A 226 5.72 23.37 7.82
CA VAL A 226 6.73 23.35 6.75
C VAL A 226 6.02 23.36 5.40
N GLU A 227 6.50 24.20 4.48
CA GLU A 227 6.02 24.17 3.09
C GLU A 227 6.25 22.79 2.47
N PRO A 228 5.25 22.20 1.78
CA PRO A 228 5.41 20.88 1.19
C PRO A 228 6.57 20.79 0.21
N VAL A 229 7.33 19.69 0.27
CA VAL A 229 8.56 19.49 -0.53
C VAL A 229 8.37 18.33 -1.50
N TYR A 230 8.81 18.51 -2.74
CA TYR A 230 8.78 17.47 -3.76
C TYR A 230 10.07 16.66 -3.77
N PHE A 231 9.94 15.36 -4.03
CA PHE A 231 11.06 14.48 -4.28
C PHE A 231 10.83 13.68 -5.56
N GLU A 232 11.80 13.75 -6.47
CA GLU A 232 11.89 12.96 -7.68
C GLU A 232 12.46 11.57 -7.39
N GLU A 233 12.28 10.65 -8.34
CA GLU A 233 12.94 9.35 -8.32
C GLU A 233 14.47 9.49 -8.22
N GLY A 234 15.08 8.67 -7.35
CA GLY A 234 16.53 8.69 -7.10
C GLY A 234 17.01 9.72 -6.08
N GLN A 235 16.15 10.64 -5.61
CA GLN A 235 16.50 11.51 -4.49
C GLN A 235 16.50 10.74 -3.15
N ASP A 236 17.36 11.17 -2.22
CA ASP A 236 17.43 10.55 -0.90
C ASP A 236 16.21 10.93 -0.06
N ILE A 237 15.44 9.90 0.30
CA ILE A 237 14.26 9.99 1.17
C ILE A 237 14.42 9.11 2.42
N GLN A 238 15.62 8.59 2.69
CA GLN A 238 15.87 7.68 3.81
C GLN A 238 15.55 8.32 5.15
N PHE A 239 15.73 9.64 5.28
CA PHE A 239 15.41 10.40 6.49
C PHE A 239 13.95 10.24 6.91
N MET A 240 13.03 9.92 5.99
CA MET A 240 11.63 9.65 6.33
C MET A 240 11.47 8.42 7.24
N MET A 241 12.43 7.50 7.26
CA MET A 241 12.43 6.34 8.15
C MET A 241 12.85 6.69 9.59
N GLU A 242 13.30 7.91 9.85
CA GLU A 242 13.70 8.39 11.19
C GLU A 242 12.55 9.06 11.96
N TYR A 243 11.38 9.21 11.33
CA TYR A 243 10.19 9.72 11.99
C TYR A 243 9.72 8.79 13.12
N SER A 244 8.97 9.35 14.07
CA SER A 244 8.36 8.63 15.19
C SER A 244 6.88 9.00 15.31
N CYS A 245 6.08 8.43 14.40
CA CYS A 245 4.61 8.50 14.45
C CYS A 245 4.02 7.44 15.39
#